data_AF-A0A952E7V3-F1
#
_entry.id   AF-A0A952E7V3-F1
#
_cell.length_a   1.000
_cell.length_b   1.000
_cell.length_c   1.000
_cell.angle_alpha   90.00
_cell.angle_beta   90.00
_cell.angle_gamma   90.00
#
_symmetry.space_group_name_H-M   'P 1'
#
loop_
_entity.id
_entity.type
_entity.pdbx_description
1 polymer ?
#
loop_
_entity_poly.entity_id
_entity_poly.type
_entity_poly.pdbx_seq_one_letter_code
_entity_poly.pdbx_strand_id
1 'polypeptide(L)'
;MAENQGPLLSMVNMYKSFGEVNVLNGVDFQVSSNEIVGLVGDNGAGKSTLIKLVTGVHPPNSGDIYYKGEKITTHSVKRSRELGIETVYQERALADQQSLWRNMFAGRELTYSLGFLRVKQQKQET
;
A
#
# COMPACT_ATOMS: atom_id res chain seq x y z
N MET A 1 -25.41 11.35 -13.60
CA MET A 1 -24.34 12.03 -14.35
C MET A 1 -23.05 11.61 -13.68
N ALA A 2 -22.20 10.83 -14.33
CA ALA A 2 -20.94 10.40 -13.75
C ALA A 2 -20.03 11.62 -13.69
N GLU A 3 -19.83 12.17 -12.49
CA GLU A 3 -18.76 13.13 -12.25
C GLU A 3 -17.46 12.50 -12.77
N ASN A 4 -16.75 13.22 -13.63
CA ASN A 4 -15.44 12.82 -14.11
C ASN A 4 -14.46 12.96 -12.93
N GLN A 5 -14.53 12.02 -11.99
CA GLN A 5 -13.65 11.96 -10.84
C GLN A 5 -12.28 11.55 -11.38
N GLY A 6 -11.29 12.43 -11.21
CA GLY A 6 -9.90 12.14 -11.59
C GLY A 6 -9.39 10.84 -10.97
N PRO A 7 -8.18 10.40 -11.33
CA PRO A 7 -7.65 9.12 -10.89
C PRO A 7 -7.68 9.00 -9.36
N LEU A 8 -8.11 7.82 -8.88
CA LEU A 8 -8.11 7.48 -7.45
C LEU A 8 -6.69 7.49 -6.89
N LEU A 9 -5.74 6.99 -7.68
CA LEU A 9 -4.31 7.00 -7.39
C LEU A 9 -3.57 7.54 -8.61
N SER A 10 -2.67 8.50 -8.41
CA SER A 10 -1.78 9.00 -9.47
C SER A 10 -0.35 9.07 -8.96
N MET A 11 0.59 8.61 -9.78
CA MET A 11 2.02 8.68 -9.58
C MET A 11 2.61 9.44 -10.77
N VAL A 12 3.38 10.50 -10.49
CA VAL A 12 3.90 11.41 -11.50
C VAL A 12 5.42 11.48 -11.40
N ASN A 13 6.09 11.17 -12.51
CA ASN A 13 7.53 11.27 -12.70
C ASN A 13 8.33 10.53 -11.60
N MET A 14 7.98 9.27 -11.35
CA MET A 14 8.54 8.50 -10.25
C MET A 14 9.95 8.01 -10.52
N TYR A 15 10.85 8.28 -9.58
CA TYR A 15 12.21 7.72 -9.56
C TYR A 15 12.47 6.91 -8.31
N LYS A 16 13.12 5.76 -8.49
CA LYS A 16 13.59 4.92 -7.37
C LYS A 16 14.86 4.18 -7.73
N SER A 17 15.88 4.33 -6.90
CA SER A 17 17.12 3.57 -6.93
C SER A 17 17.37 2.85 -5.61
N PHE A 18 18.18 1.79 -5.68
CA PHE A 18 18.72 1.07 -4.53
C PHE A 18 20.23 0.89 -4.77
N GLY A 19 21.04 1.64 -4.02
CA GLY A 19 22.47 1.75 -4.31
C GLY A 19 22.68 2.33 -5.71
N GLU A 20 23.47 1.63 -6.53
CA GLU A 20 23.78 2.03 -7.91
C GLU A 20 22.71 1.61 -8.92
N VAL A 21 21.73 0.80 -8.51
CA VAL A 21 20.71 0.27 -9.42
C VAL A 21 19.51 1.21 -9.48
N ASN A 22 19.29 1.79 -10.65
CA ASN A 22 18.10 2.58 -10.97
C ASN A 22 16.95 1.64 -11.38
N VAL A 23 15.89 1.59 -10.57
CA VAL A 23 14.76 0.66 -10.76
C VAL A 23 13.56 1.34 -11.42
N LEU A 24 13.24 2.57 -11.05
CA LEU A 24 12.21 3.38 -11.71
C LEU A 24 12.85 4.67 -12.21
N ASN A 25 12.59 5.01 -13.47
CA ASN A 25 13.19 6.14 -14.19
C ASN A 25 12.09 6.97 -14.86
N GLY A 26 11.49 7.91 -14.13
CA GLY A 26 10.46 8.82 -14.66
C GLY A 26 9.16 8.10 -15.02
N VAL A 27 8.67 7.23 -14.14
CA VAL A 27 7.46 6.44 -14.40
C VAL A 27 6.21 7.23 -14.00
N ASP A 28 5.23 7.30 -14.90
CA ASP A 28 3.87 7.76 -14.61
C ASP A 28 2.93 6.55 -14.50
N PHE A 29 2.03 6.58 -13.51
CA PHE A 29 1.07 5.49 -13.28
C PHE A 29 -0.22 6.02 -12.66
N GLN A 30 -1.37 5.56 -13.14
CA GLN A 30 -2.67 6.00 -12.64
C GLN A 30 -3.64 4.83 -12.52
N VAL A 31 -4.53 4.90 -11.53
CA VAL A 31 -5.64 3.97 -11.33
C VAL A 31 -6.89 4.77 -10.97
N SER A 32 -7.98 4.52 -11.68
CA SER A 32 -9.28 5.14 -11.46
C SER A 32 -10.10 4.36 -10.43
N SER A 33 -11.15 5.00 -9.90
CA SER A 33 -12.10 4.32 -9.02
C SER A 33 -12.79 3.16 -9.75
N ASN A 34 -12.87 1.99 -9.11
CA ASN A 34 -13.43 0.75 -9.66
C ASN A 34 -12.69 0.18 -10.89
N GLU A 35 -11.45 0.61 -11.13
CA GLU A 35 -10.62 0.07 -12.20
C GLU A 35 -9.81 -1.15 -11.72
N ILE A 36 -9.65 -2.13 -12.61
CA ILE A 36 -8.75 -3.27 -12.41
C ILE A 36 -7.58 -3.11 -13.37
N VAL A 37 -6.38 -2.97 -12.83
CA VAL A 37 -5.15 -2.76 -13.60
C VAL A 37 -4.23 -3.96 -13.45
N GLY A 38 -3.78 -4.51 -14.58
CA GLY A 38 -2.72 -5.52 -14.63
C GLY A 38 -1.36 -4.88 -14.89
N LEU A 39 -0.43 -4.98 -13.93
CA LEU A 39 0.95 -4.53 -14.11
C LEU A 39 1.84 -5.70 -14.53
N VAL A 40 2.22 -5.74 -15.81
CA VAL A 40 2.93 -6.86 -16.44
C VAL A 40 4.29 -6.42 -16.96
N GLY A 41 5.25 -7.35 -17.02
CA GLY A 41 6.62 -7.10 -17.48
C GLY A 41 7.60 -8.10 -16.87
N ASP A 42 8.85 -8.09 -17.31
CA ASP A 42 9.87 -9.05 -16.88
C ASP A 42 10.28 -8.91 -15.41
N ASN A 43 10.93 -9.94 -14.88
CA ASN A 43 11.56 -9.88 -13.56
C ASN A 43 12.64 -8.79 -13.56
N GLY A 44 12.60 -7.92 -12.56
CA GLY A 44 13.49 -6.75 -12.49
C GLY A 44 12.95 -5.48 -13.15
N ALA A 45 11.84 -5.52 -13.89
CA ALA A 45 11.25 -4.34 -14.54
C ALA A 45 10.65 -3.28 -13.56
N GLY A 46 10.89 -3.40 -12.25
CA GLY A 46 10.45 -2.42 -11.25
C GLY A 46 9.00 -2.56 -10.77
N LYS A 47 8.24 -3.55 -11.24
CA LYS A 47 6.82 -3.77 -10.85
C LYS A 47 6.59 -3.80 -9.34
N SER A 48 7.30 -4.68 -8.64
CA SER A 48 7.19 -4.79 -7.18
C SER A 48 7.68 -3.53 -6.46
N THR A 49 8.63 -2.80 -7.04
CA THR A 49 9.10 -1.52 -6.51
C THR A 49 8.02 -0.46 -6.62
N LEU A 50 7.31 -0.36 -7.76
CA LEU A 50 6.18 0.55 -7.94
C LEU A 50 5.10 0.30 -6.87
N ILE A 51 4.72 -0.96 -6.66
CA ILE A 51 3.75 -1.34 -5.61
C ILE A 51 4.26 -0.99 -4.21
N LYS A 52 5.56 -1.19 -3.93
CA LYS A 52 6.19 -0.81 -2.64
C LYS A 52 6.21 0.70 -2.40
N LEU A 53 6.24 1.53 -3.44
CA LEU A 53 6.10 2.98 -3.30
C LEU A 53 4.67 3.37 -2.91
N VAL A 54 3.67 2.80 -3.60
CA VAL A 54 2.24 3.04 -3.33
C VAL A 54 1.85 2.61 -1.90
N THR A 55 2.35 1.47 -1.46
CA THR A 55 2.11 0.93 -0.11
C THR A 55 2.96 1.59 0.97
N GLY A 56 3.84 2.53 0.62
CA GLY A 56 4.68 3.23 1.59
C GLY A 56 5.74 2.37 2.27
N VAL A 57 6.08 1.21 1.70
CA VAL A 57 7.21 0.37 2.16
C VAL A 57 8.54 1.06 1.87
N HIS A 58 8.63 1.74 0.73
CA HIS A 58 9.77 2.57 0.39
C HIS A 58 9.29 3.98 -0.01
N PRO A 59 9.96 5.04 0.44
CA PRO A 59 9.73 6.36 -0.14
C PRO A 59 10.33 6.43 -1.56
N PRO A 60 9.75 7.24 -2.45
CA PRO A 60 10.37 7.54 -3.74
C PRO A 60 11.65 8.36 -3.55
N ASN A 61 12.56 8.34 -4.53
CA ASN A 61 13.68 9.29 -4.55
C ASN A 61 13.24 10.66 -5.10
N SER A 62 12.32 10.65 -6.06
CA SER A 62 11.70 11.82 -6.66
C SER A 62 10.35 11.43 -7.28
N GLY A 63 9.54 12.43 -7.63
CA GLY A 63 8.18 12.27 -8.12
C GLY A 63 7.15 12.38 -7.01
N ASP A 64 5.88 12.48 -7.42
CA ASP A 64 4.77 12.77 -6.54
C ASP A 64 3.70 11.68 -6.62
N ILE A 65 3.14 11.31 -5.46
CA ILE A 65 2.03 10.37 -5.36
C ILE A 65 0.80 11.12 -4.83
N TYR A 66 -0.33 10.93 -5.49
CA TYR A 66 -1.61 11.54 -5.15
C TYR A 66 -2.65 10.43 -4.90
N TYR A 67 -3.48 10.60 -3.87
CA TYR A 67 -4.62 9.75 -3.61
C TYR A 67 -5.87 10.60 -3.49
N LYS A 68 -6.88 10.34 -4.34
CA LYS A 68 -8.10 11.17 -4.48
C LYS A 68 -7.78 12.66 -4.71
N GLY A 69 -6.76 12.95 -5.51
CA GLY A 69 -6.29 14.31 -5.78
C GLY A 69 -5.39 14.94 -4.72
N GLU A 70 -5.28 14.34 -3.52
CA GLU A 70 -4.46 14.85 -2.43
C GLU A 70 -3.04 14.29 -2.48
N LYS A 71 -2.04 15.17 -2.42
CA LYS A 71 -0.62 14.77 -2.44
C LYS A 71 -0.25 14.04 -1.15
N ILE A 72 0.32 12.84 -1.28
CA ILE A 72 0.85 12.09 -0.15
C ILE A 72 2.26 12.61 0.15
N THR A 73 2.43 13.21 1.33
CA THR A 73 3.71 13.74 1.81
C THR A 73 4.44 12.79 2.77
N THR A 74 3.68 11.98 3.51
CA THR A 74 4.21 10.99 4.46
C THR A 74 4.11 9.59 3.88
N HIS A 75 5.25 8.97 3.60
CA HIS A 75 5.32 7.61 3.08
C HIS A 75 5.58 6.62 4.20
N SER A 76 4.56 5.84 4.55
CA SER A 76 4.70 4.70 5.46
C SER A 76 3.58 3.70 5.21
N VAL A 77 3.82 2.43 5.50
CA VAL A 77 2.80 1.38 5.44
C VAL A 77 1.58 1.75 6.28
N LYS A 78 1.78 2.30 7.48
CA LYS A 78 0.69 2.76 8.34
C LYS A 78 -0.15 3.83 7.64
N ARG A 79 0.49 4.83 7.02
CA ARG A 79 -0.22 5.91 6.32
C ARG A 79 -0.98 5.41 5.09
N SER A 80 -0.38 4.54 4.28
CA SER A 80 -1.08 3.95 3.13
C SER A 80 -2.34 3.19 3.56
N ARG A 81 -2.26 2.45 4.68
CA ARG A 81 -3.44 1.75 5.25
C ARG A 81 -4.54 2.71 5.72
N GLU A 82 -4.18 3.80 6.39
CA GLU A 82 -5.16 4.85 6.79
C GLU A 82 -5.89 5.45 5.58
N LEU A 83 -5.23 5.47 4.41
CA LEU A 83 -5.82 5.90 3.14
C LEU A 83 -6.66 4.79 2.47
N GLY A 84 -6.69 3.58 3.02
CA GLY A 84 -7.38 2.42 2.44
C GLY A 84 -6.58 1.70 1.35
N ILE A 85 -5.27 1.95 1.25
CA ILE A 85 -4.37 1.24 0.33
C ILE A 85 -3.78 0.04 1.08
N GLU A 86 -4.15 -1.16 0.65
CA GLU A 86 -3.63 -2.42 1.18
C GLU A 86 -2.99 -3.26 0.08
N THR A 87 -2.11 -4.19 0.47
CA THR A 87 -1.46 -5.11 -0.46
C THR A 87 -1.41 -6.49 0.12
N VAL A 88 -1.76 -7.47 -0.71
CA VAL A 88 -1.60 -8.89 -0.43
C VAL A 88 -0.27 -9.31 -1.05
N TYR A 89 0.70 -9.66 -0.20
CA TYR A 89 2.00 -10.11 -0.65
C TYR A 89 1.95 -11.57 -1.12
N GLN A 90 2.84 -11.92 -2.05
CA GLN A 90 2.91 -13.28 -2.63
C GLN A 90 3.30 -14.34 -1.59
N GLU A 91 4.14 -13.98 -0.62
CA GLU A 91 4.53 -14.87 0.47
C GLU A 91 3.45 -14.90 1.55
N ARG A 92 3.09 -16.11 1.99
CA ARG A 92 2.11 -16.32 3.06
C ARG A 92 2.71 -15.87 4.39
N ALA A 93 2.34 -14.69 4.85
CA ALA A 93 2.67 -14.21 6.20
C ALA A 93 1.58 -14.60 7.21
N LEU A 94 1.15 -15.87 7.19
CA LEU A 94 0.16 -16.39 8.14
C LEU A 94 0.86 -17.01 9.35
N ALA A 95 0.36 -16.67 10.53
CA ALA A 95 0.67 -17.35 11.77
C ALA A 95 -0.25 -18.58 11.90
N ASP A 96 0.16 -19.70 11.30
CA ASP A 96 -0.64 -20.93 11.22
C ASP A 96 -0.99 -21.52 12.59
N GLN A 97 -0.15 -21.26 13.60
CA GLN A 97 -0.38 -21.69 14.99
C GLN A 97 -1.31 -20.75 15.77
N GLN A 98 -1.87 -19.73 15.11
CA GLN A 98 -2.80 -18.77 15.70
C GLN A 98 -4.19 -18.92 15.07
N SER A 99 -5.21 -18.61 15.86
CA SER A 99 -6.58 -18.52 15.37
C SER A 99 -6.71 -17.52 14.21
N LEU A 100 -7.63 -17.78 13.26
CA LEU A 100 -7.87 -16.93 12.09
C LEU A 100 -8.06 -15.45 12.43
N TRP A 101 -8.86 -15.14 13.45
CA TRP A 101 -9.10 -13.75 13.87
C TRP A 101 -7.80 -13.02 14.26
N ARG A 102 -6.81 -13.72 14.85
CA ARG A 102 -5.51 -13.11 15.18
C ARG A 102 -4.72 -12.75 13.94
N ASN A 103 -4.79 -13.57 12.89
CA ASN A 103 -4.14 -13.29 11.62
C ASN A 103 -4.71 -12.02 10.96
N MET A 104 -6.02 -11.78 11.08
CA MET A 104 -6.66 -10.58 10.53
C MET A 104 -6.20 -9.28 11.20
N PHE A 105 -5.83 -9.33 12.48
CA PHE A 105 -5.39 -8.18 13.27
C PHE A 105 -3.87 -8.08 13.46
N ALA A 106 -3.08 -9.03 12.95
CA ALA A 106 -1.65 -9.08 13.16
C ALA A 106 -0.95 -7.76 12.74
N GLY A 107 -0.23 -7.14 13.68
CA GLY A 107 0.46 -5.87 13.48
C GLY A 107 -0.46 -4.64 13.41
N ARG A 108 -1.74 -4.81 13.75
CA ARG A 108 -2.77 -3.76 13.84
C ARG A 108 -3.80 -4.10 14.91
N GLU A 109 -3.34 -4.69 16.01
CA GLU A 109 -4.20 -5.19 17.05
C GLU A 109 -4.97 -4.04 17.72
N LEU A 110 -6.26 -4.27 17.98
CA LEU A 110 -7.06 -3.31 18.72
C LEU A 110 -6.60 -3.31 20.18
N THR A 111 -6.15 -2.15 20.67
CA THR A 111 -5.63 -2.00 22.03
C THR A 111 -6.41 -0.98 22.85
N TYR A 112 -6.38 -1.12 24.17
CA TYR A 112 -6.74 -0.07 25.11
C TYR A 112 -5.58 0.95 25.21
N SER A 113 -5.83 2.11 25.83
CA SER A 113 -4.81 3.15 26.01
C SER A 113 -3.55 2.67 26.73
N LEU A 114 -3.66 1.65 27.59
CA LEU A 114 -2.55 1.00 28.29
C LEU A 114 -1.88 -0.13 27.48
N GLY A 115 -2.26 -0.34 26.21
CA GLY A 115 -1.67 -1.36 25.33
C GLY A 115 -2.26 -2.76 25.44
N PHE A 116 -3.19 -3.02 26.36
CA PHE A 116 -3.87 -4.32 26.47
C PHE A 116 -4.75 -4.60 25.24
N LEU A 117 -4.74 -5.84 24.75
CA LEU A 117 -5.52 -6.25 23.57
C LEU A 117 -7.02 -6.31 23.86
N ARG A 118 -7.84 -5.76 22.97
CA ARG A 118 -9.31 -5.83 22.99
C ARG A 118 -9.80 -7.14 22.37
N VAL A 119 -9.46 -8.28 22.99
CA VAL A 119 -9.73 -9.62 22.42
C VAL A 119 -11.20 -9.85 22.09
N LYS A 120 -12.13 -9.47 22.98
CA LYS A 120 -13.58 -9.66 22.74
C LYS A 120 -14.05 -8.92 21.50
N GLN A 121 -13.60 -7.68 21.33
CA GLN A 121 -13.97 -6.84 20.19
C GLN A 121 -13.40 -7.41 18.88
N GLN A 122 -12.11 -7.78 18.87
CA GLN A 122 -11.49 -8.37 17.69
C GLN A 122 -12.20 -9.64 17.22
N LYS A 123 -12.66 -10.49 18.15
CA LYS A 123 -13.45 -11.70 17.81
C LYS A 123 -14.86 -11.40 17.31
N GLN A 124 -15.40 -10.20 17.52
CA GLN A 124 -16.73 -9.81 17.04
C GLN A 124 -16.69 -9.18 15.66
N GLU A 125 -15.55 -8.55 15.30
CA GLU A 125 -15.31 -7.95 13.99
C GLU A 125 -14.87 -8.96 12.91
N THR A 126 -14.60 -10.21 13.32
CA THR A 126 -14.22 -11.35 12.45
C THR A 126 -15.23 -12.46 12.55
#